data_AF-A0A946ENS5-F1
#
_entry.id   AF-A0A946ENS5-F1
#
_cell.length_a   1.000
_cell.length_b   1.000
_cell.length_c   1.000
_cell.angle_alpha   90.00
_cell.angle_beta   90.00
_cell.angle_gamma   90.00
#
_symmetry.space_group_name_H-M   'P 1'
#
loop_
_entity.id
_entity.type
_entity.pdbx_description
1 polymer ?
#
loop_
_entity_poly.entity_id
_entity_poly.type
_entity_poly.pdbx_seq_one_letter_code
_entity_poly.pdbx_strand_id
1 'polypeptide(L)'
;MKKITTHAFLLLKVAILLFLAPIYGFASTEVMLDDPTPTVVTKAQETSARDALDKLQERMDEAWTEYLAPMREAKTAEERDAIELDPEKDPGVMFLPELFKFSSDHPGTAACLEALSQVISMASRDEKNGWILEKVVDRILVDYIEHPDLKDLVRFGHYNPPSAQNLLLLRAVADRSPHRSVQGSAFYALGKLLGSTEETRAEGKQLLERVQKEFADVLFFRETTYGEKVAGDLFELDHLQVGQVAPEIIGTAIDGNLMQLSAFRGKVVLLDFWGDW
;
A
#
# COMPACT_ATOMS: atom_id res chain seq x y z
N MET A 1 -29.26 -11.05 68.12
CA MET A 1 -28.60 -12.33 68.46
C MET A 1 -27.12 -12.24 68.08
N LYS A 2 -26.26 -12.35 69.10
CA LYS A 2 -24.83 -12.75 69.16
C LYS A 2 -23.94 -12.67 67.89
N LYS A 3 -22.69 -12.20 67.91
CA LYS A 3 -21.85 -11.40 68.83
C LYS A 3 -20.43 -11.34 68.18
N ILE A 4 -19.75 -10.17 68.26
CA ILE A 4 -18.32 -9.97 68.68
C ILE A 4 -17.20 -10.33 67.66
N THR A 5 -16.50 -9.34 67.07
CA THR A 5 -15.20 -8.68 67.46
C THR A 5 -13.95 -9.60 67.25
N THR A 6 -12.70 -9.21 67.01
CA THR A 6 -11.89 -7.96 66.92
C THR A 6 -10.46 -8.38 66.47
N HIS A 7 -9.77 -7.53 65.70
CA HIS A 7 -8.31 -7.26 65.64
C HIS A 7 -7.24 -8.38 65.71
N ALA A 8 -6.42 -8.41 64.64
CA ALA A 8 -4.99 -8.04 64.57
C ALA A 8 -3.84 -8.89 65.20
N PHE A 9 -2.71 -8.83 64.47
CA PHE A 9 -1.29 -9.00 64.86
C PHE A 9 -0.64 -10.41 64.93
N LEU A 10 0.22 -10.68 63.92
CA LEU A 10 1.70 -10.83 64.02
C LEU A 10 2.36 -12.24 64.13
N LEU A 11 3.38 -12.41 63.24
CA LEU A 11 4.56 -13.29 63.27
C LEU A 11 4.37 -14.82 63.07
N LEU A 12 5.04 -15.40 62.06
CA LEU A 12 6.39 -16.01 62.23
C LEU A 12 6.89 -16.74 60.96
N LYS A 13 8.09 -16.33 60.52
CA LYS A 13 9.15 -17.03 59.76
C LYS A 13 8.94 -18.50 59.33
N VAL A 14 9.15 -18.80 58.04
CA VAL A 14 9.76 -20.06 57.52
C VAL A 14 10.45 -19.72 56.18
N ALA A 15 11.75 -19.45 56.18
CA ALA A 15 12.86 -20.39 55.92
C ALA A 15 12.98 -20.80 54.43
N ILE A 16 13.97 -20.18 53.77
CA ILE A 16 14.54 -20.58 52.49
C ILE A 16 15.14 -21.98 52.67
N LEU A 17 14.54 -22.99 52.05
CA LEU A 17 15.17 -24.30 51.87
C LEU A 17 15.64 -24.40 50.41
N LEU A 18 16.96 -24.30 50.25
CA LEU A 18 17.68 -24.65 49.04
C LEU A 18 17.53 -26.15 48.79
N PHE A 19 16.73 -26.53 47.79
CA PHE A 19 16.83 -27.85 47.18
C PHE A 19 17.97 -27.84 46.16
N LEU A 20 19.11 -28.38 46.57
CA LEU A 20 20.15 -28.89 45.69
C LEU A 20 19.57 -30.09 44.91
N ALA A 21 19.02 -29.83 43.73
CA ALA A 21 18.79 -30.87 42.74
C ALA A 21 20.11 -31.13 42.00
N PRO A 22 20.50 -32.40 41.76
CA PRO A 22 21.70 -32.69 40.98
C PRO A 22 21.51 -32.16 39.55
N ILE A 23 22.49 -31.40 39.09
CA ILE A 23 22.65 -30.98 37.70
C ILE A 23 22.85 -32.26 36.89
N TYR A 24 21.76 -32.86 36.42
CA TYR A 24 21.83 -33.70 35.24
C TYR A 24 22.13 -32.76 34.08
N GLY A 25 23.35 -32.86 33.57
CA GLY A 25 23.73 -32.22 32.32
C GLY A 25 22.81 -32.70 31.22
N PHE A 26 21.75 -31.95 30.96
CA PHE A 26 21.16 -31.92 29.65
C PHE A 26 22.23 -31.35 28.74
N ALA A 27 22.85 -32.22 27.96
CA ALA A 27 23.38 -31.81 26.68
C ALA A 27 22.19 -31.17 25.96
N SER A 28 22.12 -29.85 25.99
CA SER A 28 21.28 -29.09 25.08
C SER A 28 21.82 -29.45 23.70
N THR A 29 21.15 -30.41 23.04
CA THR A 29 21.16 -30.45 21.59
C THR A 29 20.58 -29.11 21.19
N GLU A 30 21.48 -28.16 20.94
CA GLU A 30 21.19 -26.94 20.23
C GLU A 30 20.66 -27.43 18.89
N VAL A 31 19.34 -27.57 18.78
CA VAL A 31 18.69 -27.62 17.50
C VAL A 31 18.94 -26.23 16.96
N MET A 32 20.05 -26.10 16.23
CA MET A 32 20.24 -25.07 15.24
C MET A 32 19.06 -25.21 14.29
N LEU A 33 17.95 -24.54 14.63
CA LEU A 33 17.07 -24.06 13.59
C LEU A 33 18.00 -23.15 12.79
N ASP A 34 18.45 -23.64 11.64
CA ASP A 34 19.00 -22.77 10.62
C ASP A 34 17.96 -21.66 10.47
N ASP A 35 18.25 -20.48 11.04
CA ASP A 35 17.64 -19.26 10.54
C ASP A 35 17.85 -19.34 9.04
N PRO A 36 16.80 -19.32 8.21
CA PRO A 36 16.98 -19.34 6.76
C PRO A 36 17.83 -18.12 6.47
N THR A 37 19.13 -18.35 6.25
CA THR A 37 20.05 -17.31 5.84
C THR A 37 19.40 -16.76 4.58
N PRO A 38 19.13 -15.44 4.47
CA PRO A 38 18.52 -14.89 3.29
C PRO A 38 19.32 -15.41 2.12
N THR A 39 18.68 -16.23 1.27
CA THR A 39 19.39 -16.89 0.16
C THR A 39 19.91 -15.74 -0.68
N VAL A 40 21.20 -15.43 -0.57
CA VAL A 40 21.76 -14.25 -1.22
C VAL A 40 21.65 -14.50 -2.71
N VAL A 41 20.70 -13.84 -3.35
CA VAL A 41 20.45 -13.95 -4.78
C VAL A 41 21.72 -13.51 -5.50
N THR A 42 22.24 -14.40 -6.34
CA THR A 42 23.46 -14.10 -7.09
C THR A 42 23.16 -13.10 -8.20
N LYS A 43 24.17 -12.32 -8.61
CA LYS A 43 24.04 -11.41 -9.77
C LYS A 43 23.56 -12.12 -11.03
N ALA A 44 23.95 -13.38 -11.23
CA ALA A 44 23.49 -14.18 -12.36
C ALA A 44 21.99 -14.51 -12.28
N GLN A 45 21.48 -14.80 -11.07
CA GLN A 45 20.04 -15.00 -10.84
C GLN A 45 19.27 -13.70 -11.05
N GLU A 46 19.78 -12.55 -10.59
CA GLU A 46 19.17 -11.24 -10.87
C GLU A 46 19.08 -10.96 -12.37
N THR A 47 20.18 -11.15 -13.11
CA THR A 47 20.18 -10.96 -14.57
C THR A 47 19.22 -11.91 -15.27
N SER A 48 19.24 -13.20 -14.90
CA SER A 48 18.33 -14.19 -15.50
C SER A 48 16.86 -13.88 -15.19
N ALA A 49 16.55 -13.39 -13.99
CA ALA A 49 15.20 -13.01 -13.62
C ALA A 49 14.76 -11.76 -14.38
N ARG A 50 15.63 -10.75 -14.51
CA ARG A 50 15.31 -9.56 -15.31
C ARG A 50 15.02 -9.91 -16.77
N ASP A 51 15.90 -10.69 -17.40
CA ASP A 51 15.70 -11.14 -18.79
C ASP A 51 14.40 -11.94 -18.98
N ALA A 52 14.01 -12.72 -17.98
CA ALA A 52 12.76 -13.49 -17.99
C ALA A 52 11.53 -12.58 -17.84
N LEU A 53 11.60 -11.59 -16.95
CA LEU A 53 10.52 -10.61 -16.75
C LEU A 53 10.34 -9.72 -17.98
N ASP A 54 11.44 -9.28 -18.61
CA ASP A 54 11.40 -8.48 -19.84
C ASP A 54 10.65 -9.20 -20.97
N LYS A 55 10.94 -10.49 -21.18
CA LYS A 55 10.22 -11.31 -22.18
C LYS A 55 8.75 -11.52 -21.83
N LEU A 56 8.43 -11.63 -20.54
CA LEU A 56 7.06 -11.73 -20.08
C LEU A 56 6.31 -10.41 -20.34
N GLN A 57 6.96 -9.28 -20.08
CA GLN A 57 6.43 -7.95 -20.34
C GLN A 57 6.18 -7.71 -21.83
N GLU A 58 7.12 -8.08 -22.71
CA GLU A 58 6.94 -7.97 -24.17
C GLU A 58 5.68 -8.72 -24.63
N ARG A 59 5.50 -9.97 -24.16
CA ARG A 59 4.30 -10.78 -24.47
C ARG A 59 3.02 -10.15 -23.93
N MET A 60 3.07 -9.58 -22.73
CA MET A 60 1.92 -8.88 -22.13
C MET A 60 1.56 -7.61 -22.91
N ASP A 61 2.55 -6.83 -23.33
CA ASP A 61 2.35 -5.59 -24.08
C ASP A 61 1.77 -5.87 -25.48
N GLU A 62 2.25 -6.93 -26.14
CA GLU A 62 1.66 -7.43 -27.39
C GLU A 62 0.20 -7.87 -27.18
N ALA A 63 -0.09 -8.62 -26.12
CA ALA A 63 -1.44 -9.07 -25.81
C ALA A 63 -2.39 -7.90 -25.48
N TRP A 64 -1.96 -6.90 -24.71
CA TRP A 64 -2.75 -5.68 -24.47
C TRP A 64 -3.00 -4.90 -25.74
N THR A 65 -1.99 -4.81 -26.61
CA THR A 65 -2.09 -4.17 -27.92
C THR A 65 -3.15 -4.85 -28.76
N GLU A 66 -3.12 -6.18 -28.88
CA GLU A 66 -4.11 -6.95 -29.63
C GLU A 66 -5.51 -6.83 -29.00
N TYR A 67 -5.61 -7.03 -27.69
CA TYR A 67 -6.87 -7.03 -26.95
C TYR A 67 -7.61 -5.69 -27.05
N LEU A 68 -6.89 -4.57 -26.95
CA LEU A 68 -7.46 -3.22 -27.01
C LEU A 68 -7.49 -2.64 -28.44
N ALA A 69 -7.06 -3.38 -29.47
CA ALA A 69 -7.08 -2.89 -30.86
C ALA A 69 -8.47 -2.43 -31.32
N PRO A 70 -9.58 -3.17 -31.08
CA PRO A 70 -10.91 -2.73 -31.51
C PRO A 70 -11.29 -1.38 -30.91
N MET A 71 -11.01 -1.17 -29.61
CA MET A 71 -11.32 0.09 -28.92
C MET A 71 -10.49 1.27 -29.44
N ARG A 72 -9.24 1.03 -29.84
CA ARG A 72 -8.35 2.06 -30.40
C ARG A 72 -8.72 2.44 -31.84
N GLU A 73 -9.24 1.49 -32.61
CA GLU A 73 -9.64 1.69 -34.00
C GLU A 73 -11.00 2.39 -34.15
N ALA A 74 -11.86 2.32 -33.12
CA ALA A 74 -13.14 3.01 -33.07
C ALA A 74 -12.98 4.54 -33.10
N LYS A 75 -13.75 5.19 -33.97
CA LYS A 75 -13.63 6.61 -34.29
C LYS A 75 -14.53 7.49 -33.44
N THR A 76 -15.63 6.95 -32.93
CA THR A 76 -16.55 7.67 -32.06
C THR A 76 -16.63 7.06 -30.67
N ALA A 77 -17.17 7.82 -29.71
CA ALA A 77 -17.41 7.30 -28.36
C ALA A 77 -18.47 6.19 -28.40
N GLU A 78 -19.51 6.36 -29.22
CA GLU A 78 -20.59 5.38 -29.38
C GLU A 78 -20.08 4.06 -29.98
N GLU A 79 -19.15 4.13 -30.95
CA GLU A 79 -18.50 2.94 -31.49
C GLU A 79 -17.66 2.22 -30.42
N ARG A 80 -16.92 2.97 -29.59
CA ARG A 80 -16.15 2.39 -28.48
C ARG A 80 -17.04 1.73 -27.43
N ASP A 81 -18.13 2.38 -27.06
CA ASP A 81 -19.05 1.90 -26.03
C ASP A 81 -19.81 0.63 -26.46
N ALA A 82 -19.97 0.42 -27.77
CA ALA A 82 -20.59 -0.78 -28.33
C ALA A 82 -19.64 -1.97 -28.47
N ILE A 83 -18.33 -1.79 -28.23
CA ILE A 83 -17.34 -2.88 -28.33
C ILE A 83 -17.39 -3.74 -27.08
N GLU A 84 -17.71 -5.02 -27.28
CA GLU A 84 -17.56 -6.05 -26.27
C GLU A 84 -16.25 -6.81 -26.52
N LEU A 85 -15.30 -6.67 -25.58
CA LEU A 85 -14.07 -7.45 -25.59
C LEU A 85 -14.29 -8.82 -24.98
N ASP A 86 -13.59 -9.82 -25.50
CA ASP A 86 -13.66 -11.20 -25.02
C ASP A 86 -12.94 -11.32 -23.66
N PRO A 87 -13.67 -11.53 -22.55
CA PRO A 87 -13.07 -11.55 -21.22
C PRO A 87 -12.06 -12.69 -21.02
N GLU A 88 -12.10 -13.76 -21.82
CA GLU A 88 -11.10 -14.84 -21.75
C GLU A 88 -9.75 -14.43 -22.34
N LYS A 89 -9.74 -13.42 -23.21
CA LYS A 89 -8.54 -12.85 -23.84
C LYS A 89 -7.98 -11.65 -23.09
N ASP A 90 -8.62 -11.25 -21.98
CA ASP A 90 -8.11 -10.19 -21.14
C ASP A 90 -6.70 -10.58 -20.63
N PRO A 91 -5.66 -9.77 -20.88
CA PRO A 91 -4.32 -10.08 -20.40
C PRO A 91 -4.23 -10.19 -18.87
N GLY A 92 -5.12 -9.55 -18.13
CA GLY A 92 -5.33 -9.78 -16.69
C GLY A 92 -5.68 -11.24 -16.39
N VAL A 93 -6.56 -11.86 -17.17
CA VAL A 93 -6.92 -13.28 -17.00
C VAL A 93 -5.77 -14.19 -17.44
N MET A 94 -5.13 -13.89 -18.57
CA MET A 94 -4.12 -14.74 -19.18
C MET A 94 -2.79 -14.76 -18.40
N PHE A 95 -2.33 -13.60 -17.91
CA PHE A 95 -0.97 -13.43 -17.40
C PHE A 95 -0.87 -13.38 -15.87
N LEU A 96 -1.95 -13.11 -15.13
CA LEU A 96 -1.91 -13.12 -13.66
C LEU A 96 -1.35 -14.44 -13.07
N PRO A 97 -1.75 -15.63 -13.54
CA PRO A 97 -1.16 -16.88 -13.06
C PRO A 97 0.34 -17.02 -13.38
N GLU A 98 0.77 -16.54 -14.55
CA GLU A 98 2.17 -16.62 -14.99
C GLU A 98 3.06 -15.65 -14.19
N LEU A 99 2.60 -14.40 -14.00
CA LEU A 99 3.26 -13.41 -13.14
C LEU A 99 3.37 -13.91 -11.69
N PHE A 100 2.33 -14.55 -11.15
CA PHE A 100 2.42 -15.12 -9.82
C PHE A 100 3.40 -16.31 -9.77
N LYS A 101 3.39 -17.19 -10.79
CA LYS A 101 4.35 -18.30 -10.90
C LYS A 101 5.81 -17.80 -10.94
N PHE A 102 6.05 -16.64 -11.55
CA PHE A 102 7.37 -15.99 -11.58
C PHE A 102 8.00 -15.91 -10.19
N SER A 103 7.19 -15.68 -9.14
CA SER A 103 7.69 -15.60 -7.76
C SER A 103 8.30 -16.90 -7.24
N SER A 104 7.86 -18.04 -7.77
CA SER A 104 8.42 -19.35 -7.44
C SER A 104 9.65 -19.69 -8.28
N ASP A 105 9.71 -19.19 -9.52
CA ASP A 105 10.82 -19.44 -10.44
C ASP A 105 12.04 -18.53 -10.12
N HIS A 106 11.80 -17.33 -9.62
CA HIS A 106 12.82 -16.31 -9.37
C HIS A 106 12.75 -15.67 -7.96
N PRO A 107 12.66 -16.47 -6.88
CA PRO A 107 12.42 -15.95 -5.53
C PRO A 107 13.53 -15.02 -5.05
N GLY A 108 13.16 -13.99 -4.29
CA GLY A 108 14.08 -13.04 -3.67
C GLY A 108 14.69 -12.00 -4.62
N THR A 109 14.55 -12.17 -5.94
CA THR A 109 15.09 -11.21 -6.94
C THR A 109 14.29 -9.91 -6.95
N ALA A 110 14.91 -8.82 -7.40
CA ALA A 110 14.21 -7.54 -7.59
C ALA A 110 13.11 -7.66 -8.66
N ALA A 111 13.37 -8.41 -9.73
CA ALA A 111 12.39 -8.71 -10.78
C ALA A 111 11.17 -9.47 -10.24
N CYS A 112 11.33 -10.35 -9.24
CA CYS A 112 10.19 -11.02 -8.61
C CYS A 112 9.32 -10.03 -7.81
N LEU A 113 9.92 -9.09 -7.08
CA LEU A 113 9.14 -8.04 -6.41
C LEU A 113 8.37 -7.18 -7.42
N GLU A 114 8.98 -6.86 -8.56
CA GLU A 114 8.34 -6.15 -9.67
C GLU A 114 7.15 -6.95 -10.23
N ALA A 115 7.32 -8.24 -10.52
CA ALA A 115 6.25 -9.12 -11.00
C ALA A 115 5.08 -9.20 -9.99
N LEU A 116 5.37 -9.35 -8.70
CA LEU A 116 4.34 -9.35 -7.64
C LEU A 116 3.62 -8.01 -7.54
N SER A 117 4.34 -6.90 -7.74
CA SER A 117 3.75 -5.55 -7.78
C SER A 117 2.82 -5.38 -8.98
N GLN A 118 3.18 -5.94 -10.14
CA GLN A 118 2.32 -5.96 -11.32
C GLN A 118 1.05 -6.79 -11.08
N VAL A 119 1.14 -7.94 -10.40
CA VAL A 119 -0.05 -8.72 -10.01
C VAL A 119 -1.00 -7.88 -9.18
N ILE A 120 -0.52 -7.14 -8.16
CA ILE A 120 -1.38 -6.26 -7.35
C ILE A 120 -2.07 -5.21 -8.23
N SER A 121 -1.34 -4.55 -9.11
CA SER A 121 -1.86 -3.51 -10.00
C SER A 121 -2.99 -4.03 -10.90
N MET A 122 -2.80 -5.24 -11.47
CA MET A 122 -3.77 -5.86 -12.39
C MET A 122 -4.96 -6.48 -11.64
N ALA A 123 -4.72 -7.15 -10.52
CA ALA A 123 -5.75 -7.89 -9.79
C ALA A 123 -6.64 -7.00 -8.91
N SER A 124 -6.13 -5.85 -8.43
CA SER A 124 -6.86 -5.00 -7.46
C SER A 124 -8.13 -4.35 -8.00
N ARG A 125 -8.34 -4.34 -9.33
CA ARG A 125 -9.49 -3.69 -9.98
C ARG A 125 -10.71 -4.60 -10.17
N ASP A 126 -10.54 -5.92 -10.01
CA ASP A 126 -11.63 -6.89 -10.14
C ASP A 126 -11.65 -7.81 -8.92
N GLU A 127 -12.77 -7.79 -8.18
CA GLU A 127 -12.97 -8.61 -6.98
C GLU A 127 -12.80 -10.11 -7.24
N LYS A 128 -13.06 -10.58 -8.47
CA LYS A 128 -12.86 -11.98 -8.87
C LYS A 128 -11.40 -12.43 -8.71
N ASN A 129 -10.45 -11.50 -8.74
CA ASN A 129 -9.03 -11.78 -8.55
C ASN A 129 -8.59 -11.78 -7.08
N GLY A 130 -9.51 -11.65 -6.11
CA GLY A 130 -9.17 -11.66 -4.68
C GLY A 130 -8.33 -12.86 -4.24
N TRP A 131 -8.51 -14.04 -4.87
CA TRP A 131 -7.76 -15.27 -4.59
C TRP A 131 -6.24 -15.14 -4.81
N ILE A 132 -5.80 -14.30 -5.76
CA ILE A 132 -4.38 -14.13 -6.07
C ILE A 132 -3.76 -13.03 -5.20
N LEU A 133 -4.54 -12.01 -4.83
CA LEU A 133 -4.08 -10.91 -3.98
C LEU A 133 -3.64 -11.41 -2.60
N GLU A 134 -4.38 -12.35 -2.00
CA GLU A 134 -4.00 -12.97 -0.73
C GLU A 134 -2.61 -13.62 -0.81
N LYS A 135 -2.41 -14.47 -1.81
CA LYS A 135 -1.14 -15.18 -2.02
C LYS A 135 0.03 -14.25 -2.31
N VAL A 136 -0.21 -13.19 -3.05
CA VAL A 136 0.82 -12.21 -3.40
C VAL A 136 1.21 -11.35 -2.20
N VAL A 137 0.24 -10.90 -1.41
CA VAL A 137 0.53 -10.17 -0.17
C VAL A 137 1.31 -11.04 0.80
N ASP A 138 0.91 -12.30 0.98
CA ASP A 138 1.66 -13.25 1.82
C ASP A 138 3.10 -13.39 1.34
N ARG A 139 3.30 -13.61 0.03
CA ARG A 139 4.63 -13.74 -0.58
C ARG A 139 5.48 -12.50 -0.35
N ILE A 140 4.93 -11.30 -0.54
CA ILE A 140 5.62 -10.02 -0.30
C ILE A 140 6.01 -9.87 1.17
N LEU A 141 5.09 -10.15 2.10
CA LEU A 141 5.33 -9.98 3.54
C LEU A 141 6.31 -10.99 4.14
N VAL A 142 6.49 -12.15 3.50
CA VAL A 142 7.49 -13.15 3.89
C VAL A 142 8.84 -12.84 3.27
N ASP A 143 8.91 -12.63 1.96
CA ASP A 143 10.18 -12.61 1.24
C ASP A 143 10.78 -11.19 1.12
N TYR A 144 9.96 -10.15 1.23
CA TYR A 144 10.36 -8.78 0.87
C TYR A 144 10.09 -7.72 1.94
N ILE A 145 9.60 -8.06 3.14
CA ILE A 145 9.25 -7.05 4.16
C ILE A 145 10.42 -6.13 4.55
N GLU A 146 11.65 -6.63 4.42
CA GLU A 146 12.89 -5.89 4.67
C GLU A 146 13.51 -5.28 3.40
N HIS A 147 12.87 -5.42 2.24
CA HIS A 147 13.40 -4.96 0.96
C HIS A 147 13.18 -3.44 0.77
N PRO A 148 14.21 -2.65 0.44
CA PRO A 148 14.09 -1.19 0.32
C PRO A 148 13.18 -0.75 -0.83
N ASP A 149 13.10 -1.54 -1.91
CA ASP A 149 12.27 -1.20 -3.08
C ASP A 149 10.77 -1.43 -2.87
N LEU A 150 10.36 -1.99 -1.72
CA LEU A 150 8.94 -2.02 -1.33
C LEU A 150 8.32 -0.62 -1.33
N LYS A 151 9.14 0.41 -1.16
CA LYS A 151 8.74 1.82 -1.25
C LYS A 151 7.91 2.08 -2.51
N ASP A 152 8.35 1.60 -3.66
CA ASP A 152 7.71 1.91 -4.95
C ASP A 152 6.35 1.22 -5.08
N LEU A 153 6.21 0.00 -4.54
CA LEU A 153 4.94 -0.70 -4.45
C LEU A 153 3.95 0.05 -3.52
N VAL A 154 4.35 0.33 -2.28
CA VAL A 154 3.40 0.82 -1.27
C VAL A 154 3.08 2.30 -1.41
N ARG A 155 3.97 3.12 -1.98
CA ARG A 155 3.75 4.57 -2.21
C ARG A 155 2.43 4.86 -2.93
N PHE A 156 2.07 4.00 -3.88
CA PHE A 156 0.88 4.15 -4.72
C PHE A 156 -0.28 3.23 -4.32
N GLY A 157 -0.16 2.50 -3.20
CA GLY A 157 -1.17 1.54 -2.76
C GLY A 157 -2.56 2.14 -2.48
N HIS A 158 -2.66 3.45 -2.29
CA HIS A 158 -3.93 4.16 -2.10
C HIS A 158 -4.76 4.32 -3.39
N TYR A 159 -4.18 4.07 -4.57
CA TYR A 159 -4.94 4.02 -5.83
C TYR A 159 -5.67 2.69 -6.01
N ASN A 160 -5.29 1.65 -5.27
CA ASN A 160 -6.01 0.40 -5.26
C ASN A 160 -7.26 0.56 -4.39
N PRO A 161 -8.40 -0.04 -4.77
CA PRO A 161 -9.59 -0.07 -3.93
C PRO A 161 -9.29 -0.59 -2.52
N PRO A 162 -10.00 -0.10 -1.48
CA PRO A 162 -9.88 -0.65 -0.15
C PRO A 162 -10.22 -2.15 -0.14
N SER A 163 -9.25 -2.99 0.22
CA SER A 163 -9.42 -4.43 0.41
C SER A 163 -8.68 -4.89 1.66
N ALA A 164 -9.09 -6.03 2.22
CA ALA A 164 -8.43 -6.61 3.39
C ALA A 164 -6.93 -6.82 3.13
N GLN A 165 -6.57 -7.28 1.93
CA GLN A 165 -5.20 -7.56 1.52
C GLN A 165 -4.37 -6.28 1.34
N ASN A 166 -4.94 -5.23 0.73
CA ASN A 166 -4.24 -3.95 0.59
C ASN A 166 -4.00 -3.30 1.97
N LEU A 167 -5.02 -3.30 2.84
CA LEU A 167 -4.89 -2.80 4.21
C LEU A 167 -3.87 -3.62 5.03
N LEU A 168 -3.88 -4.95 4.89
CA LEU A 168 -2.92 -5.84 5.54
C LEU A 168 -1.49 -5.51 5.10
N LEU A 169 -1.25 -5.41 3.78
CA LEU A 169 0.05 -5.07 3.22
C LEU A 169 0.55 -3.72 3.75
N LEU A 170 -0.25 -2.66 3.61
CA LEU A 170 0.14 -1.31 4.03
C LEU A 170 0.41 -1.23 5.54
N ARG A 171 -0.44 -1.84 6.37
CA ARG A 171 -0.23 -1.87 7.84
C ARG A 171 1.03 -2.65 8.21
N ALA A 172 1.22 -3.84 7.64
CA ALA A 172 2.38 -4.67 7.95
C ALA A 172 3.69 -4.01 7.51
N VAL A 173 3.73 -3.39 6.32
CA VAL A 173 4.92 -2.68 5.83
C VAL A 173 5.21 -1.44 6.67
N ALA A 174 4.19 -0.67 7.05
CA ALA A 174 4.36 0.50 7.91
C ALA A 174 4.91 0.16 9.30
N ASP A 175 4.52 -0.99 9.87
CA ASP A 175 4.92 -1.44 11.20
C ASP A 175 6.29 -2.14 11.20
N ARG A 176 6.52 -3.04 10.22
CA ARG A 176 7.63 -4.00 10.27
C ARG A 176 8.82 -3.66 9.37
N SER A 177 8.66 -2.78 8.38
CA SER A 177 9.79 -2.47 7.49
C SER A 177 10.92 -1.78 8.27
N PRO A 178 12.19 -2.19 8.10
CA PRO A 178 13.33 -1.54 8.73
C PRO A 178 13.69 -0.21 8.04
N HIS A 179 13.12 0.07 6.87
CA HIS A 179 13.46 1.24 6.06
C HIS A 179 12.48 2.38 6.31
N ARG A 180 12.98 3.48 6.87
CA ARG A 180 12.18 4.68 7.16
C ARG A 180 11.46 5.23 5.92
N SER A 181 12.08 5.15 4.75
CA SER A 181 11.48 5.57 3.47
C SER A 181 10.26 4.71 3.10
N VAL A 182 10.35 3.39 3.30
CA VAL A 182 9.28 2.44 3.05
C VAL A 182 8.13 2.62 4.05
N GLN A 183 8.44 2.80 5.34
CA GLN A 183 7.45 3.09 6.37
C GLN A 183 6.66 4.37 6.06
N GLY A 184 7.35 5.46 5.70
CA GLY A 184 6.71 6.72 5.31
C GLY A 184 5.76 6.55 4.12
N SER A 185 6.17 5.79 3.10
CA SER A 185 5.32 5.46 1.95
C SER A 185 4.08 4.66 2.33
N ALA A 186 4.22 3.67 3.21
CA ALA A 186 3.11 2.84 3.66
C ALA A 186 2.13 3.62 4.55
N PHE A 187 2.62 4.42 5.51
CA PHE A 187 1.76 5.28 6.33
C PHE A 187 1.02 6.32 5.48
N TYR A 188 1.69 6.93 4.51
CA TYR A 188 1.07 7.87 3.58
C TYR A 188 -0.07 7.22 2.80
N ALA A 189 0.19 6.08 2.16
CA ALA A 189 -0.83 5.39 1.37
C ALA A 189 -1.99 4.92 2.25
N LEU A 190 -1.72 4.40 3.46
CA LEU A 190 -2.76 4.01 4.40
C LEU A 190 -3.60 5.22 4.85
N GLY A 191 -2.95 6.36 5.12
CA GLY A 191 -3.62 7.61 5.48
C GLY A 191 -4.52 8.15 4.38
N LYS A 192 -4.07 8.14 3.12
CA LYS A 192 -4.90 8.51 1.95
C LYS A 192 -6.07 7.56 1.75
N LEU A 193 -5.84 6.25 1.87
CA LEU A 193 -6.88 5.24 1.67
C LEU A 193 -7.99 5.38 2.70
N LEU A 194 -7.63 5.47 3.99
CA LEU A 194 -8.59 5.63 5.09
C LEU A 194 -9.18 7.05 5.15
N GLY A 195 -8.47 8.07 4.65
CA GLY A 195 -8.95 9.44 4.56
C GLY A 195 -10.09 9.66 3.56
N SER A 196 -10.32 8.69 2.65
CA SER A 196 -11.22 8.84 1.51
C SER A 196 -12.71 8.70 1.85
N THR A 197 -13.08 8.01 2.93
CA THR A 197 -14.48 7.85 3.37
C THR A 197 -14.75 8.68 4.62
N GLU A 198 -16.01 8.99 4.90
CA GLU A 198 -16.38 9.74 6.11
C GLU A 198 -16.08 8.94 7.38
N GLU A 199 -16.34 7.63 7.36
CA GLU A 199 -16.23 6.72 8.49
C GLU A 199 -14.78 6.59 8.99
N THR A 200 -13.81 6.50 8.08
CA THR A 200 -12.40 6.29 8.43
C THR A 200 -11.55 7.56 8.34
N ARG A 201 -12.17 8.71 8.00
CA ARG A 201 -11.46 9.97 7.76
C ARG A 201 -10.56 10.40 8.90
N ALA A 202 -11.07 10.29 10.13
CA ALA A 202 -10.33 10.71 11.31
C ALA A 202 -9.05 9.87 11.51
N GLU A 203 -9.13 8.56 11.27
CA GLU A 203 -7.95 7.68 11.28
C GLU A 203 -6.98 8.03 10.16
N GLY A 204 -7.49 8.23 8.93
CA GLY A 204 -6.68 8.65 7.78
C GLY A 204 -5.94 9.96 8.05
N LYS A 205 -6.62 10.96 8.62
CA LYS A 205 -6.02 12.24 9.00
C LYS A 205 -4.90 12.06 10.03
N GLN A 206 -5.13 11.28 11.08
CA GLN A 206 -4.10 11.02 12.11
C GLN A 206 -2.85 10.38 11.52
N LEU A 207 -3.01 9.47 10.55
CA LEU A 207 -1.89 8.86 9.85
C LEU A 207 -1.13 9.88 8.99
N LEU A 208 -1.84 10.78 8.28
CA LEU A 208 -1.20 11.84 7.50
C LEU A 208 -0.49 12.88 8.38
N GLU A 209 -1.06 13.24 9.54
CA GLU A 209 -0.40 14.07 10.54
C GLU A 209 0.87 13.40 11.09
N ARG A 210 0.85 12.08 11.28
CA ARG A 210 2.03 11.32 11.63
C ARG A 210 3.09 11.37 10.54
N VAL A 211 2.70 11.20 9.27
CA VAL A 211 3.62 11.36 8.12
C VAL A 211 4.24 12.76 8.11
N GLN A 212 3.44 13.80 8.31
CA GLN A 212 3.91 15.18 8.39
C GLN A 212 4.93 15.40 9.52
N LYS A 213 4.74 14.74 10.66
CA LYS A 213 5.60 14.89 11.83
C LYS A 213 6.87 14.06 11.75
N GLU A 214 6.75 12.81 11.32
CA GLU A 214 7.80 11.80 11.46
C GLU A 214 8.55 11.52 10.17
N PHE A 215 8.02 11.92 9.00
CA PHE A 215 8.54 11.54 7.68
C PHE A 215 8.58 12.71 6.68
N ALA A 216 8.41 13.96 7.12
CA ALA A 216 8.31 15.11 6.22
C ALA A 216 9.51 15.30 5.28
N ASP A 217 10.72 14.93 5.70
CA ASP A 217 11.97 15.01 4.94
C ASP A 217 12.16 13.85 3.95
N VAL A 218 11.36 12.79 4.03
CA VAL A 218 11.47 11.64 3.13
C VAL A 218 10.97 12.02 1.74
N LEU A 219 11.76 11.72 0.70
CA LEU A 219 11.36 11.95 -0.69
C LEU A 219 10.19 11.05 -1.08
N PHE A 220 9.10 11.65 -1.56
CA PHE A 220 7.98 10.96 -2.18
C PHE A 220 8.33 10.58 -3.62
N PHE A 221 8.67 11.57 -4.46
CA PHE A 221 9.01 11.38 -5.88
C PHE A 221 9.80 12.60 -6.40
N ARG A 222 10.88 12.34 -7.15
CA ARG A 222 11.82 13.39 -7.62
C ARG A 222 12.25 14.28 -6.46
N GLU A 223 12.02 15.59 -6.54
CA GLU A 223 12.36 16.57 -5.50
C GLU A 223 11.24 16.80 -4.48
N THR A 224 10.06 16.20 -4.69
CA THR A 224 8.92 16.36 -3.78
C THR A 224 9.05 15.44 -2.58
N THR A 225 8.91 16.03 -1.39
CA THR A 225 8.92 15.34 -0.09
C THR A 225 7.52 14.92 0.36
N TYR A 226 7.45 13.98 1.30
CA TYR A 226 6.18 13.66 1.95
C TYR A 226 5.61 14.85 2.73
N GLY A 227 6.45 15.74 3.28
CA GLY A 227 5.99 16.93 3.98
C GLY A 227 5.19 17.88 3.08
N GLU A 228 5.66 18.11 1.86
CA GLU A 228 4.91 18.90 0.86
C GLU A 228 3.63 18.20 0.44
N LYS A 229 3.69 16.87 0.22
CA LYS A 229 2.54 16.10 -0.24
C LYS A 229 1.40 16.09 0.78
N VAL A 230 1.72 15.75 2.04
CA VAL A 230 0.70 15.63 3.09
C VAL A 230 0.17 16.97 3.58
N ALA A 231 0.93 18.07 3.44
CA ALA A 231 0.41 19.40 3.71
C ALA A 231 -0.82 19.72 2.83
N GLY A 232 -0.74 19.38 1.54
CA GLY A 232 -1.88 19.51 0.62
C GLY A 232 -3.04 18.58 0.98
N ASP A 233 -2.75 17.32 1.33
CA ASP A 233 -3.78 16.35 1.71
C ASP A 233 -4.51 16.72 3.01
N LEU A 234 -3.78 17.24 4.00
CA LEU A 234 -4.37 17.72 5.26
C LEU A 234 -5.22 18.97 5.03
N PHE A 235 -4.77 19.90 4.16
CA PHE A 235 -5.57 21.05 3.77
C PHE A 235 -6.88 20.62 3.10
N GLU A 236 -6.82 19.65 2.18
CA GLU A 236 -8.01 19.08 1.54
C GLU A 236 -8.98 18.51 2.58
N LEU A 237 -8.49 17.72 3.53
CA LEU A 237 -9.31 17.12 4.59
C LEU A 237 -9.95 18.17 5.51
N ASP A 238 -9.29 19.30 5.75
CA ASP A 238 -9.76 20.34 6.66
C ASP A 238 -10.63 21.42 6.00
N HIS A 239 -10.47 21.64 4.69
CA HIS A 239 -11.04 22.80 4.01
C HIS A 239 -11.78 22.51 2.70
N LEU A 240 -11.65 21.31 2.12
CA LEU A 240 -12.22 20.97 0.81
C LEU A 240 -13.20 19.79 0.88
N GLN A 241 -14.05 19.76 1.90
CA GLN A 241 -15.03 18.69 2.11
C GLN A 241 -16.45 19.12 1.75
N VAL A 242 -17.29 18.14 1.40
CA VAL A 242 -18.71 18.37 1.09
C VAL A 242 -19.38 19.12 2.26
N GLY A 243 -20.13 20.17 1.93
CA GLY A 243 -20.80 21.03 2.90
C GLY A 243 -19.96 22.21 3.40
N GLN A 244 -18.65 22.24 3.12
CA GLN A 244 -17.82 23.40 3.42
C GLN A 244 -18.00 24.51 2.38
N VAL A 245 -17.69 25.74 2.78
CA VAL A 245 -17.67 26.87 1.86
C VAL A 245 -16.42 26.77 1.00
N ALA A 246 -16.59 26.65 -0.32
CA ALA A 246 -15.46 26.64 -1.26
C ALA A 246 -14.55 27.87 -1.03
N PRO A 247 -13.21 27.71 -0.98
CA PRO A 247 -12.28 28.82 -0.85
C PRO A 247 -12.46 29.85 -1.97
N GLU A 248 -12.16 31.11 -1.67
CA GLU A 248 -12.19 32.15 -2.69
C GLU A 248 -11.14 31.86 -3.77
N ILE A 249 -11.53 32.03 -5.04
CA ILE A 249 -10.62 31.93 -6.17
C ILE A 249 -10.65 33.28 -6.87
N ILE A 250 -9.49 33.91 -6.93
CA ILE A 250 -9.29 35.19 -7.59
C ILE A 250 -8.34 34.96 -8.75
N GLY A 251 -8.77 35.31 -9.96
CA GLY A 251 -7.98 35.13 -11.15
C GLY A 251 -8.33 36.15 -12.23
N THR A 252 -7.60 36.08 -13.33
CA THR A 252 -7.88 36.87 -14.52
C THR A 252 -8.57 35.97 -15.55
N ALA A 253 -9.73 36.39 -16.03
CA ALA A 253 -10.44 35.71 -17.10
C ALA A 253 -9.75 35.93 -18.46
N ILE A 254 -10.17 35.16 -19.48
CA ILE A 254 -9.58 35.20 -20.83
C ILE A 254 -9.70 36.59 -21.49
N ASP A 255 -10.73 37.36 -21.13
CA ASP A 255 -10.95 38.73 -21.61
C ASP A 255 -10.16 39.80 -20.83
N GLY A 256 -9.33 39.39 -19.87
CA GLY A 256 -8.53 40.27 -19.02
C GLY A 256 -9.28 40.81 -17.80
N ASN A 257 -10.56 40.49 -17.61
CA ASN A 257 -11.33 40.95 -16.46
C ASN A 257 -11.01 40.13 -15.19
N LEU A 258 -11.21 40.76 -14.03
CA LEU A 258 -11.11 40.08 -12.75
C LEU A 258 -12.24 39.07 -12.59
N MET A 259 -11.89 37.83 -12.24
CA MET A 259 -12.82 36.76 -11.88
C MET A 259 -12.69 36.48 -10.38
N GLN A 260 -13.83 36.42 -9.70
CA GLN A 260 -13.94 35.99 -8.30
C GLN A 260 -14.99 34.90 -8.22
N LEU A 261 -14.72 33.81 -7.50
CA LEU A 261 -15.69 32.73 -7.31
C LEU A 261 -16.94 33.23 -6.56
N SER A 262 -16.77 34.13 -5.60
CA SER A 262 -17.89 34.72 -4.86
C SER A 262 -18.87 35.53 -5.72
N ALA A 263 -18.46 36.00 -6.91
CA ALA A 263 -19.36 36.68 -7.85
C ALA A 263 -20.49 35.76 -8.38
N PHE A 264 -20.35 34.44 -8.21
CA PHE A 264 -21.34 33.45 -8.64
C PHE A 264 -22.30 33.00 -7.53
N ARG A 265 -22.27 33.64 -6.34
CA ARG A 265 -23.20 33.34 -5.25
C ARG A 265 -24.66 33.42 -5.71
N GLY A 266 -25.47 32.45 -5.26
CA GLY A 266 -26.86 32.31 -5.69
C GLY A 266 -27.07 31.49 -6.96
N LYS A 267 -25.99 30.99 -7.59
CA LYS A 267 -26.04 30.06 -8.72
C LYS A 267 -25.52 28.68 -8.33
N VAL A 268 -25.91 27.67 -9.12
CA VAL A 268 -25.19 26.39 -9.17
C VAL A 268 -23.99 26.57 -10.09
N VAL A 269 -22.80 26.26 -9.60
CA VAL A 269 -21.54 26.48 -10.31
C VAL A 269 -20.83 25.13 -10.46
N LEU A 270 -20.51 24.77 -11.70
CA LEU A 270 -19.53 23.72 -11.99
C LEU A 270 -18.18 24.43 -12.21
N LEU A 271 -17.19 24.08 -11.39
CA LEU A 271 -15.83 24.57 -11.51
C LEU A 271 -14.96 23.41 -12.01
N ASP A 272 -14.38 23.58 -13.20
CA ASP A 272 -13.59 22.55 -13.88
C ASP A 272 -12.13 23.03 -14.03
N PHE A 273 -11.18 22.19 -13.60
CA PHE A 273 -9.74 22.46 -13.65
C PHE A 273 -9.12 21.59 -14.75
N TRP A 274 -8.65 22.22 -15.83
CA TRP A 274 -8.07 21.54 -17.00
C TRP A 274 -6.79 22.24 -17.51
N GLY A 275 -6.03 21.58 -18.38
CA GLY A 275 -4.83 22.13 -19.02
C GLY A 275 -4.60 21.54 -20.43
N ASP A 276 -3.79 22.23 -21.24
CA ASP A 276 -3.43 21.91 -22.62
C ASP A 276 -2.04 21.25 -22.73
N TRP A 277 -1.79 20.26 -21.87
CA TRP A 277 -0.50 19.55 -21.78
C TRP A 277 -0.20 18.65 -22.98
#